data_AF-A0A372RQ26-F1
#
_entry.id   AF-A0A372RQ26-F1
#
_cell.length_a   1.000
_cell.length_b   1.000
_cell.length_c   1.000
_cell.angle_alpha   90.00
_cell.angle_beta   90.00
_cell.angle_gamma   90.00
#
_symmetry.space_group_name_H-M   'P 1'
#
loop_
_entity.id
_entity.type
_entity.pdbx_description
1 polymer ?
#
loop_
_entity_poly.entity_id
_entity_poly.type
_entity_poly.pdbx_seq_one_letter_code
_entity_poly.pdbx_strand_id
1 'polypeptide(L)'
;MSSKVVYFTEEDDNLIIKHMKTYGKFTNRFVIINGLMNEKFTNRQISERWRNYLDPELCKEDFGYYEKVIIDYEVQRILMTSDKISWREVTRELQRLFEKRYSANKVKNYWNSKHRSKMGTKDIKNDAKKETKPKSCSSKYSKGKSKKDEFKPY
;
A
#
# COMPACT_ATOMS: atom_id res chain seq x y z
N MET A 1 -18.71 -21.06 -4.25
CA MET A 1 -18.57 -20.17 -5.42
C MET A 1 -17.44 -19.19 -5.14
N SER A 2 -16.27 -19.35 -5.78
CA SER A 2 -15.20 -18.36 -5.65
C SER A 2 -15.66 -17.06 -6.30
N SER A 3 -15.81 -15.98 -5.52
CA SER A 3 -16.08 -14.67 -6.10
C SER A 3 -14.90 -14.29 -6.99
N LYS A 4 -15.13 -14.07 -8.28
CA LYS A 4 -14.15 -13.40 -9.13
C LYS A 4 -13.80 -12.07 -8.46
N VAL A 5 -12.53 -11.87 -8.13
CA VAL A 5 -12.06 -10.58 -7.61
C VAL A 5 -12.14 -9.59 -8.78
N VAL A 6 -13.13 -8.71 -8.75
CA VAL A 6 -13.30 -7.64 -9.74
C VAL A 6 -12.55 -6.41 -9.23
N TYR A 7 -11.66 -5.86 -10.05
CA TYR A 7 -10.90 -4.66 -9.76
C TYR A 7 -11.57 -3.43 -10.38
N PHE A 8 -11.42 -2.27 -9.74
CA PHE A 8 -11.85 -0.99 -10.29
C PHE A 8 -10.90 -0.57 -11.42
N THR A 9 -11.46 -0.21 -12.57
CA THR A 9 -10.75 0.48 -13.64
C THR A 9 -10.89 1.99 -13.51
N GLU A 10 -10.17 2.75 -14.32
CA GLU A 10 -10.30 4.21 -14.34
C GLU A 10 -11.69 4.65 -14.84
N GLU A 11 -12.27 3.92 -15.79
CA GLU A 11 -13.64 4.16 -16.27
C GLU A 11 -14.65 3.97 -15.14
N ASP A 12 -14.47 2.94 -14.30
CA ASP A 12 -15.32 2.71 -13.13
C ASP A 12 -15.22 3.86 -12.13
N ASP A 13 -14.00 4.33 -11.85
CA ASP A 13 -13.77 5.46 -10.95
C ASP A 13 -14.44 6.74 -11.48
N ASN A 14 -14.30 7.00 -12.78
CA ASN A 14 -14.93 8.15 -13.45
C ASN A 14 -16.47 8.08 -13.39
N LEU A 15 -17.05 6.88 -13.57
CA LEU A 15 -18.48 6.67 -13.40
C LEU A 15 -18.93 6.93 -11.96
N ILE A 16 -18.21 6.43 -10.96
CA ILE A 16 -18.52 6.67 -9.55
C ILE A 16 -18.47 8.17 -9.25
N ILE A 17 -17.44 8.87 -9.71
CA ILE A 17 -17.32 10.33 -9.52
C ILE A 17 -18.49 11.08 -10.17
N LYS A 18 -18.83 10.72 -11.42
CA LYS A 18 -19.95 11.32 -12.15
C LYS A 18 -21.27 11.13 -11.39
N HIS A 19 -21.56 9.90 -10.97
CA HIS A 19 -22.80 9.62 -10.25
C HIS A 19 -22.82 10.23 -8.84
N MET A 20 -21.69 10.32 -8.15
CA MET A 20 -21.62 11.00 -6.85
C MET A 20 -21.88 12.50 -6.94
N LYS A 21 -21.55 13.17 -8.04
CA LYS A 21 -21.94 14.58 -8.25
C LYS A 21 -23.46 14.75 -8.30
N THR A 22 -24.17 13.81 -8.94
CA THR A 22 -25.63 13.88 -9.10
C THR A 22 -26.38 13.38 -7.86
N TYR A 23 -25.95 12.26 -7.29
CA TYR A 23 -26.68 11.52 -6.26
C TYR A 23 -26.02 11.60 -4.86
N GLY A 24 -24.92 12.32 -4.72
CA GLY A 24 -24.13 12.34 -3.49
C GLY A 24 -24.86 12.81 -2.24
N LYS A 25 -25.89 13.64 -2.42
CA LYS A 25 -26.75 14.18 -1.36
C LYS A 25 -27.69 13.13 -0.74
N PHE A 26 -27.94 12.00 -1.40
CA PHE A 26 -28.87 10.99 -0.92
C PHE A 26 -28.21 10.05 0.09
N THR A 27 -28.96 9.63 1.11
CA THR A 27 -28.47 8.69 2.15
C THR A 27 -28.16 7.31 1.55
N ASN A 28 -28.99 6.85 0.62
CA ASN A 28 -28.86 5.59 -0.11
C ASN A 28 -28.02 5.71 -1.41
N ARG A 29 -27.22 6.78 -1.56
CA ARG A 29 -26.43 7.05 -2.78
C ARG A 29 -25.65 5.86 -3.33
N PHE A 30 -25.03 5.05 -2.47
CA PHE A 30 -24.24 3.90 -2.93
C PHE A 30 -25.10 2.77 -3.49
N VAL A 31 -26.35 2.61 -3.01
CA VAL A 31 -27.33 1.68 -3.58
C VAL A 31 -27.74 2.13 -4.98
N ILE A 32 -27.99 3.43 -5.14
CA ILE A 32 -28.33 4.03 -6.43
C ILE A 32 -27.17 3.83 -7.42
N ILE A 33 -25.95 4.18 -7.02
CA ILE A 33 -24.76 4.05 -7.88
C ILE A 33 -24.51 2.60 -8.28
N ASN A 34 -24.67 1.65 -7.34
CA ASN A 34 -24.54 0.23 -7.64
C ASN A 34 -25.50 -0.22 -8.75
N GLY A 35 -26.77 0.14 -8.66
CA GLY A 35 -27.75 -0.15 -9.72
C GLY A 35 -27.39 0.48 -11.07
N LEU A 36 -26.88 1.73 -11.07
CA LEU A 36 -26.42 2.42 -12.29
C LEU A 36 -25.16 1.78 -12.90
N MET A 37 -24.36 1.07 -12.10
CA MET A 37 -23.17 0.34 -12.55
C MET A 37 -23.44 -1.14 -12.83
N ASN A 38 -24.71 -1.51 -13.08
CA ASN A 38 -25.13 -2.88 -13.41
C ASN A 38 -24.67 -3.92 -12.39
N GLU A 39 -24.64 -3.56 -11.11
CA GLU A 39 -24.26 -4.49 -10.02
C GLU A 39 -22.84 -5.06 -10.12
N LYS A 40 -21.96 -4.40 -10.89
CA LYS A 40 -20.55 -4.78 -11.05
C LYS A 40 -19.79 -4.79 -9.72
N PHE A 41 -20.15 -3.89 -8.80
CA PHE A 41 -19.52 -3.76 -7.48
C PHE A 41 -20.57 -3.68 -6.38
N THR A 42 -20.26 -4.25 -5.22
CA THR A 42 -21.13 -4.09 -4.06
C THR A 42 -21.15 -2.64 -3.57
N ASN A 43 -22.27 -2.24 -2.95
CA ASN A 43 -22.40 -0.94 -2.27
C ASN A 43 -21.22 -0.62 -1.35
N ARG A 44 -20.71 -1.65 -0.66
CA ARG A 44 -19.56 -1.54 0.25
C ARG A 44 -18.27 -1.20 -0.50
N GLN A 45 -17.97 -1.91 -1.59
CA GLN A 45 -16.77 -1.65 -2.39
C GLN A 45 -16.80 -0.23 -2.96
N ILE A 46 -17.93 0.21 -3.51
CA ILE A 46 -18.10 1.57 -4.03
C ILE A 46 -17.89 2.61 -2.90
N SER A 47 -18.48 2.37 -1.73
CA SER A 47 -18.34 3.25 -0.58
C SER A 47 -16.91 3.36 -0.06
N GLU A 48 -16.19 2.24 -0.02
CA GLU A 48 -14.78 2.19 0.38
C GLU A 48 -13.89 2.87 -0.68
N ARG A 49 -14.14 2.63 -1.97
CA ARG A 49 -13.42 3.28 -3.07
C ARG A 49 -13.59 4.80 -3.04
N TRP A 50 -14.83 5.28 -2.87
CA TRP A 50 -15.14 6.70 -2.77
C TRP A 50 -14.42 7.37 -1.59
N ARG A 51 -14.65 6.85 -0.36
CA ARG A 51 -14.15 7.47 0.87
C ARG A 51 -12.62 7.47 1.00
N ASN A 52 -11.93 6.57 0.30
CA ASN A 52 -10.49 6.42 0.42
C ASN A 52 -9.70 7.07 -0.73
N TYR A 53 -10.29 7.18 -1.93
CA TYR A 53 -9.54 7.52 -3.15
C TYR A 53 -10.22 8.55 -4.06
N LEU A 54 -11.55 8.50 -4.23
CA LEU A 54 -12.22 9.25 -5.30
C LEU A 54 -12.85 10.57 -4.85
N ASP A 55 -13.17 10.72 -3.58
CA ASP A 55 -13.74 11.95 -3.03
C ASP A 55 -12.80 13.15 -3.33
N PRO A 56 -13.22 14.14 -4.15
CA PRO A 56 -12.36 15.24 -4.57
C PRO A 56 -11.85 16.11 -3.42
N GLU A 57 -12.55 16.11 -2.29
CA GLU A 57 -12.13 16.84 -1.08
C GLU A 57 -10.94 16.17 -0.38
N LEU A 58 -10.56 14.95 -0.76
CA LEU A 58 -9.43 14.25 -0.15
C LEU A 58 -8.10 14.88 -0.56
N CYS A 59 -7.29 15.21 0.44
CA CYS A 59 -5.90 15.57 0.25
C CYS A 59 -5.09 14.34 -0.20
N LYS A 60 -4.51 14.43 -1.41
CA LYS A 60 -3.70 13.36 -2.01
C LYS A 60 -2.22 13.48 -1.66
N GLU A 61 -1.77 14.66 -1.25
CA GLU A 61 -0.38 14.95 -0.86
C GLU A 61 0.10 14.05 0.27
N ASP A 62 1.41 13.87 0.36
CA ASP A 62 2.02 13.19 1.50
C ASP A 62 1.93 14.01 2.77
N PHE A 63 2.02 13.31 3.92
CA PHE A 63 2.00 13.99 5.21
C PHE A 63 3.29 14.79 5.41
N GLY A 64 3.13 16.08 5.68
CA GLY A 64 4.16 16.97 6.18
C GLY A 64 4.66 16.57 7.57
N TYR A 65 5.73 17.21 8.02
CA TYR A 65 6.35 16.91 9.31
C TYR A 65 5.39 17.09 10.49
N TYR A 66 4.73 18.25 10.59
CA TYR A 66 3.80 18.54 11.68
C TYR A 66 2.56 17.65 11.66
N GLU A 67 2.04 17.34 10.47
CA GLU A 67 0.91 16.41 10.31
C GLU A 67 1.26 15.03 10.87
N LYS A 68 2.48 14.52 10.58
CA LYS A 68 2.98 13.25 11.13
C LYS A 68 3.06 13.29 12.66
N VAL A 69 3.59 14.37 13.23
CA VAL A 69 3.67 14.58 14.69
C VAL A 69 2.28 14.53 15.33
N ILE A 70 1.30 15.21 14.73
CA ILE A 70 -0.09 15.19 15.21
C ILE A 70 -0.69 13.80 15.11
N ILE A 71 -0.49 13.07 14.01
CA ILE A 71 -0.97 11.68 13.88
C ILE A 71 -0.41 10.81 15.01
N ASP A 72 0.89 10.90 15.27
CA ASP A 72 1.54 10.11 16.31
C ASP A 72 0.99 10.44 17.71
N TYR A 73 0.83 11.74 18.00
CA TYR A 73 0.29 12.23 19.26
C TYR A 73 -1.16 11.77 19.47
N GLU A 74 -2.03 11.98 18.50
CA GLU A 74 -3.45 11.63 18.60
C GLU A 74 -3.66 10.12 18.74
N VAL A 75 -2.92 9.31 17.98
CA VAL A 75 -3.01 7.85 18.12
C VAL A 75 -2.57 7.41 19.52
N GLN A 76 -1.47 7.95 20.06
CA GLN A 76 -1.03 7.62 21.42
C GLN A 76 -2.05 8.07 22.47
N ARG A 77 -2.60 9.28 22.35
CA ARG A 77 -3.64 9.81 23.24
C ARG A 77 -4.87 8.91 23.26
N ILE A 78 -5.34 8.46 22.09
CA ILE A 78 -6.46 7.52 22.00
C ILE A 78 -6.10 6.18 22.66
N LEU A 79 -4.91 5.64 22.39
CA LEU A 79 -4.46 4.37 22.97
C LEU A 79 -4.31 4.39 24.49
N MET A 80 -4.11 5.56 25.11
CA MET A 80 -4.13 5.72 26.58
C MET A 80 -5.53 5.56 27.19
N THR A 81 -6.58 5.72 26.39
CA THR A 81 -7.98 5.73 26.87
C THR A 81 -8.85 4.62 26.27
N SER A 82 -8.38 3.96 25.20
CA SER A 82 -9.10 2.98 24.41
C SER A 82 -8.13 2.00 23.74
N ASP A 83 -8.51 0.73 23.65
CA ASP A 83 -7.77 -0.30 22.91
C ASP A 83 -7.96 -0.18 21.38
N LYS A 84 -8.99 0.54 20.93
CA LYS A 84 -9.36 0.69 19.53
C LYS A 84 -9.12 2.10 19.03
N ILE A 85 -8.24 2.22 18.02
CA ILE A 85 -7.95 3.49 17.36
C ILE A 85 -9.13 3.92 16.47
N SER A 86 -9.71 5.08 16.78
CA SER A 86 -10.68 5.76 15.94
C SER A 86 -9.97 6.60 14.87
N TRP A 87 -9.71 6.02 13.69
CA TRP A 87 -9.05 6.75 12.59
C TRP A 87 -9.82 8.00 12.13
N ARG A 88 -11.14 7.99 12.28
CA ARG A 88 -12.00 9.15 11.96
C ARG A 88 -11.70 10.35 12.87
N GLU A 89 -11.42 10.10 14.15
CA GLU A 89 -11.06 11.13 15.11
C GLU A 89 -9.73 11.77 14.72
N VAL A 90 -8.72 10.95 14.41
CA VAL A 90 -7.41 11.44 13.94
C VAL A 90 -7.55 12.29 12.68
N THR A 91 -8.33 11.84 11.69
CA THR A 91 -8.57 12.63 10.46
C THR A 91 -9.31 13.95 10.73
N ARG A 92 -10.18 13.99 11.75
CA ARG A 92 -10.90 15.22 12.12
C ARG A 92 -9.95 16.25 12.71
N GLU A 93 -9.02 15.82 13.56
CA GLU A 93 -8.01 16.73 14.12
C GLU A 93 -7.06 17.25 13.05
N LEU A 94 -6.64 16.41 12.09
CA LEU A 94 -5.86 16.87 10.95
C LEU A 94 -6.60 17.91 10.11
N GLN A 95 -7.89 17.68 9.82
CA GLN A 95 -8.70 18.65 9.10
C GLN A 95 -8.85 19.96 9.87
N ARG A 96 -9.02 19.90 11.20
CA ARG A 96 -9.15 21.08 12.06
C ARG A 96 -7.87 21.91 12.11
N LEU A 97 -6.70 21.26 12.12
CA LEU A 97 -5.41 21.94 12.32
C LEU A 97 -4.75 22.38 11.02
N PHE A 98 -4.94 21.64 9.93
CA PHE A 98 -4.23 21.86 8.66
C PHE A 98 -5.16 22.16 7.49
N GLU A 99 -6.48 22.18 7.71
CA GLU A 99 -7.51 22.36 6.67
C GLU A 99 -7.45 21.30 5.56
N LYS A 100 -6.74 20.18 5.81
CA LYS A 100 -6.56 19.08 4.87
C LYS A 100 -7.35 17.86 5.32
N ARG A 101 -8.22 17.39 4.44
CA ARG A 101 -9.05 16.21 4.68
C ARG A 101 -8.36 14.95 4.16
N TYR A 102 -7.73 14.20 5.05
CA TYR A 102 -7.13 12.91 4.70
C TYR A 102 -8.12 11.77 4.85
N SER A 103 -7.96 10.71 4.05
CA SER A 103 -8.74 9.49 4.25
C SER A 103 -8.24 8.73 5.48
N ALA A 104 -9.15 8.14 6.23
CA ALA A 104 -8.82 7.30 7.39
C ALA A 104 -7.84 6.17 7.03
N ASN A 105 -7.94 5.64 5.81
CA ASN A 105 -7.04 4.61 5.32
C ASN A 105 -5.60 5.12 5.12
N LYS A 106 -5.40 6.35 4.64
CA LYS A 106 -4.07 6.95 4.46
C LYS A 106 -3.38 7.12 5.82
N VAL A 107 -4.09 7.64 6.83
CA VAL A 107 -3.57 7.77 8.21
C VAL A 107 -3.24 6.41 8.81
N LYS A 108 -4.15 5.44 8.69
CA LYS A 108 -3.94 4.06 9.14
C LYS A 108 -2.71 3.42 8.49
N ASN A 109 -2.50 3.63 7.18
CA ASN A 109 -1.37 3.09 6.46
C ASN A 109 -0.05 3.69 6.92
N TYR A 110 0.00 5.01 7.16
CA TYR A 110 1.17 5.68 7.73
C TYR A 110 1.56 5.06 9.09
N TRP A 111 0.59 4.96 10.02
CA TRP A 111 0.83 4.37 11.33
C TRP A 111 1.34 2.92 11.23
N ASN A 112 0.65 2.10 10.42
CA ASN A 112 1.03 0.70 10.23
C ASN A 112 2.43 0.55 9.62
N SER A 113 2.79 1.40 8.65
CA SER A 113 4.13 1.40 8.04
C SER A 113 5.22 1.69 9.09
N LYS A 114 4.98 2.69 9.94
CA LYS A 114 5.90 3.09 11.01
C LYS A 114 6.04 2.06 12.14
N HIS A 115 5.00 1.26 12.41
CA HIS A 115 5.03 0.26 13.48
C HIS A 115 5.42 -1.14 13.01
N ARG A 116 5.22 -1.48 11.73
CA ARG A 116 5.79 -2.72 11.16
C ARG A 116 7.32 -2.65 11.06
N SER A 117 7.88 -1.47 10.76
CA SER A 117 9.35 -1.30 10.71
C SER A 117 10.03 -1.48 12.07
N LYS A 118 9.31 -1.30 13.18
CA LYS A 118 9.82 -1.54 14.55
C LYS A 118 9.83 -3.03 14.95
N MET A 119 9.08 -3.89 14.26
CA MET A 119 9.05 -5.35 14.51
C MET A 119 9.95 -6.13 13.54
N GLY A 120 10.37 -5.53 12.41
CA GLY A 120 11.12 -6.19 11.33
C GLY A 120 12.66 -6.17 11.41
N THR A 121 13.27 -5.62 12.46
CA THR A 121 14.73 -5.59 12.63
C THR A 121 15.31 -6.80 13.37
N LYS A 122 14.55 -7.88 13.57
CA LYS A 122 15.05 -9.13 14.16
C LYS A 122 15.41 -10.24 13.14
N ASP A 123 15.00 -10.12 11.88
CA ASP A 123 15.16 -11.21 10.89
C ASP A 123 16.01 -10.82 9.66
N ILE A 124 17.09 -10.06 9.85
CA ILE A 124 18.15 -9.90 8.82
C ILE A 124 19.49 -10.36 9.40
N LYS A 125 19.52 -11.61 9.87
CA LYS A 125 20.75 -12.39 10.05
C LYS A 125 20.36 -13.86 9.91
N ASN A 126 20.19 -14.39 8.70
CA ASN A 126 20.26 -15.84 8.39
C ASN A 126 20.13 -16.17 6.89
N ASP A 127 20.69 -15.38 5.96
CA ASP A 127 20.80 -15.80 4.55
C ASP A 127 22.21 -15.60 3.96
N ALA A 128 23.23 -15.68 4.82
CA ALA A 128 24.63 -15.74 4.40
C ALA A 128 25.30 -16.99 4.97
N LYS A 129 24.86 -18.18 4.51
CA LYS A 129 25.67 -19.41 4.39
C LYS A 129 24.85 -20.58 3.81
N LYS A 130 24.91 -20.73 2.48
CA LYS A 130 25.05 -22.04 1.81
C LYS A 130 25.41 -21.83 0.34
N GLU A 131 26.70 -21.78 0.05
CA GLU A 131 27.24 -22.11 -1.27
C GLU A 131 27.33 -23.62 -1.44
N THR A 132 27.04 -24.11 -2.66
CA THR A 132 27.58 -25.27 -3.43
C THR A 132 26.46 -25.84 -4.31
N LYS A 133 26.55 -26.04 -5.64
CA LYS A 133 27.62 -26.10 -6.66
C LYS A 133 26.96 -25.86 -8.05
N PRO A 134 27.71 -25.43 -9.09
CA PRO A 134 27.19 -25.30 -10.46
C PRO A 134 27.04 -26.68 -11.14
N LYS A 135 25.92 -26.86 -11.87
CA LYS A 135 25.68 -28.02 -12.75
C LYS A 135 26.36 -27.79 -14.11
N SER A 136 27.18 -28.76 -14.48
CA SER A 136 27.89 -28.94 -15.75
C SER A 136 26.95 -28.98 -16.97
N CYS A 137 27.34 -28.30 -18.05
CA CYS A 137 26.96 -28.65 -19.42
C CYS A 137 28.24 -28.85 -20.26
N SER A 138 28.21 -29.92 -21.05
CA SER A 138 29.32 -30.61 -21.69
C SER A 138 29.73 -30.02 -23.06
N SER A 139 30.97 -30.33 -23.44
CA SER A 139 31.46 -30.58 -24.81
C SER A 139 32.09 -29.39 -25.57
N LYS A 140 33.43 -29.41 -25.78
CA LYS A 140 34.12 -30.12 -26.89
C LYS A 140 35.64 -29.90 -26.78
N TYR A 141 36.40 -31.00 -26.85
CA TYR A 141 37.86 -30.99 -27.05
C TYR A 141 38.21 -30.64 -28.50
N SER A 142 39.29 -29.89 -28.72
CA SER A 142 40.35 -30.22 -29.70
C SER A 142 41.59 -29.31 -29.62
N LYS A 143 42.73 -29.96 -29.37
CA LYS A 143 44.10 -29.79 -29.91
C LYS A 143 44.72 -28.39 -30.11
N GLY A 144 45.89 -28.21 -29.49
CA GLY A 144 46.98 -27.35 -29.98
C GLY A 144 48.23 -27.40 -29.09
N LYS A 145 49.33 -28.00 -29.57
CA LYS A 145 50.63 -28.15 -28.89
C LYS A 145 51.50 -26.90 -29.03
N SER A 146 52.31 -26.54 -28.02
CA SER A 146 53.80 -26.62 -28.07
C SER A 146 54.55 -25.74 -27.04
N LYS A 147 55.55 -26.38 -26.39
CA LYS A 147 56.90 -25.93 -25.94
C LYS A 147 56.98 -24.89 -24.79
N LYS A 148 57.55 -25.26 -23.63
CA LYS A 148 59.00 -25.21 -23.21
C LYS A 148 59.45 -23.74 -23.05
N ASP A 149 59.95 -23.26 -21.91
CA ASP A 149 61.17 -23.68 -21.22
C ASP A 149 61.20 -23.34 -19.71
N GLU A 150 62.18 -23.97 -19.05
CA GLU A 150 62.53 -23.92 -17.62
C GLU A 150 63.08 -22.58 -17.14
N PHE A 151 62.82 -22.24 -15.88
CA PHE A 151 63.78 -21.55 -15.02
C PHE A 151 63.65 -22.13 -13.60
N LYS A 152 64.65 -22.90 -13.17
CA LYS A 152 64.79 -23.37 -11.78
C LYS A 152 65.85 -22.52 -11.06
N PRO A 153 65.72 -22.32 -9.74
CA PRO A 153 66.66 -21.52 -8.96
C PRO A 153 67.96 -22.30 -8.70
N TYR A 154 69.08 -21.56 -8.74
CA TYR A 154 70.47 -21.93 -8.40
C TYR A 154 71.01 -23.25 -8.95
#